data_AF-A0A9E5RAJ5-F1
#
_entry.id   AF-A0A9E5RAJ5-F1
#
_cell.length_a   1.000
_cell.length_b   1.000
_cell.length_c   1.000
_cell.angle_alpha   90.00
_cell.angle_beta   90.00
_cell.angle_gamma   90.00
#
_symmetry.space_group_name_H-M   'P 1'
#
loop_
_entity.id
_entity.type
_entity.pdbx_description
1 polymer ?
#
loop_
_entity_poly.entity_id
_entity_poly.type
_entity_poly.pdbx_seq_one_letter_code
_entity_poly.pdbx_strand_id
1 'polypeptide(L)'
;MSDFLDRIKDLSPKRLALLADELHSRLNAIEQASTEPIAVIGIGCRFPGGVNDPDSYWQLLKTGKDPITLVPSERWDVDAFYDPDPNAVGKTYTRWGGFLDQVDQFDPDFFGINPREALNLDPQQRLLLEVSWEALERAGNHHSNGQAAKPGFILRSAQPIMPICKRGREI
;
A
#
# COMPACT_ATOMS: atom_id res chain seq x y z
N MET A 1 28.98 -13.62 30.82
CA MET A 1 27.85 -14.43 31.32
C MET A 1 28.06 -14.90 32.76
N SER A 2 29.27 -15.34 33.16
CA SER A 2 29.60 -15.72 34.55
C SER A 2 29.48 -14.56 35.55
N ASP A 3 30.02 -13.40 35.19
CA ASP A 3 30.08 -12.20 36.05
C ASP A 3 28.70 -11.67 36.48
N PHE A 4 27.67 -11.94 35.67
CA PHE A 4 26.27 -11.62 35.99
C PHE A 4 25.66 -12.62 36.96
N LEU A 5 25.91 -13.91 36.75
CA LEU A 5 25.41 -14.98 37.62
C LEU A 5 26.04 -14.90 39.01
N ASP A 6 27.32 -14.52 39.11
CA ASP A 6 27.99 -14.35 40.40
C ASP A 6 27.44 -13.13 41.18
N ARG A 7 27.15 -12.02 40.49
CA ARG A 7 26.43 -10.88 41.10
C ARG A 7 25.02 -11.22 41.58
N ILE A 8 24.32 -12.14 40.89
CA ILE A 8 22.99 -12.59 41.29
C ILE A 8 23.04 -13.41 42.57
N LYS A 9 24.05 -14.28 42.73
CA LYS A 9 24.20 -15.14 43.91
C LYS A 9 24.38 -14.35 45.20
N ASP A 10 25.00 -13.18 45.12
CA ASP A 10 25.25 -12.31 46.28
C ASP A 10 24.07 -11.38 46.64
N LEU A 11 22.95 -11.45 45.92
CA LEU A 11 21.77 -10.63 46.21
C LEU A 11 20.95 -11.17 47.38
N SER A 12 20.42 -10.26 48.19
CA SER A 12 19.46 -10.62 49.24
C SER A 12 18.16 -11.16 48.62
N PRO A 13 17.41 -12.03 49.32
CA PRO A 13 16.16 -12.61 48.81
C PRO A 13 15.14 -11.58 48.31
N LYS A 14 15.07 -10.40 48.94
CA LYS A 14 14.20 -9.29 48.51
C LYS A 14 14.64 -8.69 47.18
N ARG A 15 15.94 -8.54 46.94
CA ARG A 15 16.47 -8.02 45.66
C ARG A 15 16.31 -9.04 44.54
N LEU A 16 16.44 -10.33 44.83
CA LEU A 16 16.16 -11.40 43.87
C LEU A 16 14.69 -11.40 43.45
N ALA A 17 13.76 -11.28 44.39
CA ALA A 17 12.33 -11.20 44.09
C ALA A 17 11.98 -9.97 43.23
N LEU A 18 12.54 -8.80 43.56
CA LEU A 18 12.33 -7.57 42.77
C LEU A 18 12.89 -7.69 41.35
N LEU A 19 14.08 -8.27 41.20
CA LEU A 19 14.70 -8.50 39.90
C LEU A 19 13.86 -9.48 39.07
N ALA A 20 13.35 -10.55 39.69
CA ALA A 20 12.48 -11.51 39.00
C ALA A 20 11.18 -10.85 38.54
N ASP A 21 10.55 -9.99 39.35
CA ASP A 21 9.33 -9.26 38.98
C ASP A 21 9.58 -8.28 37.82
N GLU A 22 10.67 -7.50 37.88
CA GLU A 22 11.09 -6.61 36.80
C GLU A 22 11.35 -7.37 35.50
N LEU A 23 12.05 -8.51 35.55
CA LEU A 23 12.32 -9.33 34.38
C LEU A 23 11.05 -9.94 33.80
N HIS A 24 10.13 -10.44 34.64
CA HIS A 24 8.83 -10.93 34.17
C HIS A 24 8.01 -9.81 33.53
N SER A 25 7.98 -8.61 34.14
CA SER A 25 7.27 -7.47 33.54
C SER A 25 7.87 -7.08 32.19
N ARG A 26 9.20 -7.11 32.03
CA ARG A 26 9.85 -6.84 30.74
C ARG A 26 9.58 -7.91 29.70
N LEU A 27 9.62 -9.19 30.08
CA LEU A 27 9.28 -10.29 29.19
C LEU A 27 7.83 -10.16 28.72
N ASN A 28 6.90 -9.94 29.65
CA ASN A 28 5.48 -9.74 29.33
C ASN A 28 5.27 -8.53 28.39
N ALA A 29 5.97 -7.42 28.61
CA ALA A 29 5.87 -6.26 27.73
C ALA A 29 6.40 -6.53 26.31
N ILE A 30 7.48 -7.29 26.18
CA ILE A 30 8.03 -7.71 24.87
C ILE A 30 7.09 -8.70 24.19
N GLU A 31 6.54 -9.66 24.93
CA GLU A 31 5.57 -10.62 24.41
C GLU A 31 4.29 -9.90 23.96
N GLN A 32 3.78 -8.97 24.76
CA GLN A 32 2.61 -8.16 24.40
C GLN A 32 2.89 -7.31 23.15
N ALA A 33 4.03 -6.61 23.08
CA ALA A 33 4.38 -5.82 21.91
C ALA A 33 4.56 -6.67 20.64
N SER A 34 5.04 -7.92 20.77
CA SER A 34 5.21 -8.81 19.62
C SER A 34 3.92 -9.51 19.19
N THR A 35 2.92 -9.59 20.08
CA THR A 35 1.61 -10.20 19.83
C THR A 35 0.47 -9.19 19.73
N GLU A 36 0.79 -7.89 19.76
CA GLU A 36 -0.20 -6.82 19.69
C GLU A 36 -0.97 -6.89 18.35
N PRO A 37 -2.31 -7.04 18.38
CA PRO A 37 -3.11 -7.08 17.15
C PRO A 37 -3.03 -5.75 16.38
N ILE A 38 -2.77 -5.82 15.08
CA ILE A 38 -2.75 -4.65 14.20
C ILE A 38 -4.16 -4.44 13.64
N ALA A 39 -4.78 -3.31 13.98
CA ALA A 39 -6.08 -2.92 13.45
C ALA A 39 -5.93 -2.28 12.05
N VAL A 40 -6.70 -2.78 11.08
CA VAL A 40 -6.88 -2.09 9.79
C VAL A 40 -8.03 -1.11 9.93
N ILE A 41 -7.71 0.16 10.12
CA ILE A 41 -8.68 1.22 10.44
C ILE A 41 -9.18 2.01 9.22
N GLY A 42 -8.52 1.88 8.07
CA GLY A 42 -8.91 2.55 6.83
C GLY A 42 -8.29 1.88 5.61
N ILE A 43 -8.99 1.95 4.48
CA ILE A 43 -8.55 1.38 3.20
C ILE A 43 -8.97 2.30 2.06
N GLY A 44 -8.02 2.61 1.17
CA GLY A 44 -8.28 3.21 -0.13
C GLY A 44 -7.85 2.20 -1.20
N CYS A 45 -8.54 2.19 -2.34
CA CYS A 45 -8.15 1.31 -3.44
C CYS A 45 -8.61 1.85 -4.80
N ARG A 46 -7.91 1.44 -5.85
CA ARG A 46 -8.29 1.63 -7.25
C ARG A 46 -8.15 0.29 -7.96
N PHE A 47 -9.22 -0.17 -8.60
CA PHE A 47 -9.24 -1.43 -9.33
C PHE A 47 -9.91 -1.27 -10.70
N PRO A 48 -9.63 -2.18 -11.65
CA PRO A 48 -10.28 -2.17 -12.96
C PRO A 48 -11.81 -2.26 -12.86
N GLY A 49 -12.50 -1.74 -13.88
CA GLY A 49 -13.96 -1.79 -13.97
C GLY A 49 -14.68 -0.66 -13.22
N GLY A 50 -14.05 0.51 -13.12
CA GLY A 50 -14.62 1.70 -12.47
C GLY A 50 -14.64 1.64 -10.94
N VAL A 51 -13.82 0.78 -10.34
CA VAL A 51 -13.76 0.61 -8.89
C VAL A 51 -12.78 1.61 -8.31
N ASN A 52 -13.31 2.58 -7.57
CA ASN A 52 -12.54 3.67 -6.98
C ASN A 52 -12.53 3.65 -5.45
N ASP A 53 -13.21 2.71 -4.83
CA ASP A 53 -13.35 2.65 -3.38
C ASP A 53 -13.68 1.22 -2.90
N PRO A 54 -13.54 0.94 -1.60
CA PRO A 54 -13.81 -0.39 -1.04
C PRO A 54 -15.26 -0.86 -1.24
N ASP A 55 -16.25 0.04 -1.25
CA ASP A 55 -17.66 -0.31 -1.42
C ASP A 55 -17.95 -0.72 -2.86
N SER A 56 -17.46 0.04 -3.84
CA SER A 56 -17.54 -0.32 -5.27
C SER A 56 -16.78 -1.61 -5.55
N TYR A 57 -15.63 -1.84 -4.90
CA TYR A 57 -14.93 -3.11 -4.98
C TYR A 57 -15.76 -4.27 -4.44
N TRP A 58 -16.41 -4.08 -3.29
CA TRP A 58 -17.29 -5.09 -2.71
C TRP A 58 -18.48 -5.40 -3.60
N GLN A 59 -19.08 -4.39 -4.25
CA GLN A 59 -20.15 -4.63 -5.22
C GLN A 59 -19.67 -5.42 -6.45
N LEU A 60 -18.47 -5.14 -6.97
CA LEU A 60 -17.86 -5.91 -8.05
C LEU A 60 -17.76 -7.40 -7.67
N LEU A 61 -17.23 -7.69 -6.48
CA LEU A 61 -17.10 -9.06 -5.97
C LEU A 61 -18.46 -9.73 -5.79
N LYS A 62 -19.43 -9.02 -5.19
CA LYS A 62 -20.77 -9.55 -4.94
C LYS A 62 -21.53 -9.86 -6.23
N THR A 63 -21.31 -9.07 -7.28
CA THR A 63 -21.94 -9.29 -8.59
C THR A 63 -21.21 -10.33 -9.45
N GLY A 64 -20.00 -10.74 -9.06
CA GLY A 64 -19.17 -11.69 -9.81
C GLY A 64 -18.78 -11.18 -11.20
N LYS A 65 -18.77 -9.86 -11.40
CA LYS A 65 -18.47 -9.25 -12.70
C LYS A 65 -16.97 -9.32 -12.97
N ASP A 66 -16.62 -9.75 -14.19
CA ASP A 66 -15.25 -9.70 -14.69
C ASP A 66 -14.94 -8.28 -15.21
N PRO A 67 -13.97 -7.54 -14.61
CA PRO A 67 -13.58 -6.21 -15.06
C PRO A 67 -12.54 -6.23 -16.18
N ILE A 68 -12.16 -7.40 -16.71
CA ILE A 68 -11.17 -7.51 -17.78
C ILE A 68 -11.76 -6.97 -19.09
N THR A 69 -10.99 -6.09 -19.74
CA THR A 69 -11.38 -5.43 -20.99
C THR A 69 -10.27 -5.57 -22.02
N LEU A 70 -10.59 -5.25 -23.28
CA LEU A 70 -9.56 -5.07 -24.30
C LEU A 70 -8.66 -3.90 -23.91
N VAL A 71 -7.38 -3.97 -24.27
CA VAL A 71 -6.45 -2.85 -24.13
C VAL A 71 -7.09 -1.58 -24.73
N PRO A 72 -7.30 -0.52 -23.93
CA PRO A 72 -7.85 0.73 -24.44
C PRO A 72 -6.89 1.35 -25.45
N SER A 73 -7.40 1.86 -26.57
CA SER A 73 -6.60 2.49 -27.64
C SER A 73 -5.79 3.70 -27.15
N GLU A 74 -6.22 4.32 -26.06
CA GLU A 74 -5.51 5.42 -25.38
C GLU A 74 -4.20 4.97 -24.71
N ARG A 75 -4.06 3.67 -24.40
CA ARG A 75 -2.87 3.10 -23.76
C ARG A 75 -1.77 2.86 -24.78
N TRP A 76 -2.03 1.95 -25.72
CA TRP A 76 -1.16 1.62 -26.84
C TRP A 76 -1.96 0.90 -27.92
N ASP A 77 -1.42 0.83 -29.14
CA ASP A 77 -2.00 0.05 -30.22
C ASP A 77 -1.81 -1.45 -29.96
N VAL A 78 -2.88 -2.14 -29.57
CA VAL A 78 -2.83 -3.57 -29.25
C VAL A 78 -2.49 -4.43 -30.46
N ASP A 79 -2.91 -4.03 -31.67
CA ASP A 79 -2.69 -4.82 -32.88
C ASP A 79 -1.21 -4.77 -33.30
N ALA A 80 -0.52 -3.66 -33.00
CA ALA A 80 0.92 -3.55 -33.23
C ALA A 80 1.76 -4.50 -32.35
N PHE A 81 1.26 -4.91 -31.18
CA PHE A 81 1.99 -5.76 -30.22
C PHE A 81 1.40 -7.16 -30.06
N TYR A 82 0.29 -7.46 -30.71
CA TYR A 82 -0.34 -8.77 -30.63
C TYR A 82 0.31 -9.79 -31.57
N ASP A 83 0.58 -10.99 -31.06
CA ASP A 83 0.93 -12.17 -31.87
C ASP A 83 0.36 -13.42 -31.19
N PRO A 84 -0.40 -14.29 -31.89
CA PRO A 84 -0.92 -15.52 -31.29
C PRO A 84 0.17 -16.51 -30.88
N ASP A 85 1.41 -16.43 -31.39
CA ASP A 85 2.53 -17.26 -30.95
C ASP A 85 3.09 -16.76 -29.60
N PRO A 86 3.02 -17.57 -28.51
CA PRO A 86 3.58 -17.19 -27.22
C PRO A 86 5.11 -17.00 -27.23
N ASN A 87 5.81 -17.52 -28.24
CA ASN A 87 7.27 -17.41 -28.37
C ASN A 87 7.71 -16.21 -29.20
N ALA A 88 6.77 -15.45 -29.76
CA ALA A 88 7.10 -14.25 -30.54
C ALA A 88 7.75 -13.18 -29.66
N VAL A 89 9.00 -12.83 -29.98
CA VAL A 89 9.80 -11.89 -29.19
C VAL A 89 9.23 -10.47 -29.29
N GLY A 90 9.02 -9.83 -28.15
CA GLY A 90 8.50 -8.45 -28.08
C GLY A 90 7.01 -8.33 -28.40
N LYS A 91 6.29 -9.45 -28.46
CA LYS A 91 4.85 -9.51 -28.69
C LYS A 91 4.11 -10.03 -27.46
N THR A 92 2.80 -9.91 -27.50
CA THR A 92 1.90 -10.35 -26.45
C THR A 92 0.78 -11.20 -27.07
N TYR A 93 0.51 -12.35 -26.47
CA TYR A 93 -0.50 -13.30 -26.96
C TYR A 93 -1.92 -13.01 -26.44
N THR A 94 -2.09 -11.97 -25.61
CA THR A 94 -3.39 -11.55 -25.05
C THR A 94 -3.70 -10.11 -25.40
N ARG A 95 -4.95 -9.84 -25.78
CA ARG A 95 -5.44 -8.46 -25.99
C ARG A 95 -6.19 -7.92 -24.77
N TRP A 96 -6.27 -8.72 -23.71
CA TRP A 96 -7.14 -8.52 -22.57
C TRP A 96 -6.33 -8.19 -21.32
N GLY A 97 -6.83 -7.24 -20.53
CA GLY A 97 -6.21 -6.84 -19.27
C GLY A 97 -7.17 -6.05 -18.37
N GLY A 98 -6.77 -5.89 -17.12
CA GLY A 98 -7.45 -5.01 -16.18
C GLY A 98 -6.82 -3.62 -16.24
N PHE A 99 -7.60 -2.63 -16.67
CA PHE A 99 -7.13 -1.26 -16.79
C PHE A 99 -7.85 -0.36 -15.80
N LEU A 100 -7.08 0.53 -15.16
CA LEU A 100 -7.64 1.62 -14.39
C LEU A 100 -8.10 2.73 -15.33
N ASP A 101 -9.24 3.32 -14.99
CA ASP A 101 -9.76 4.50 -15.65
C ASP A 101 -8.96 5.73 -15.21
N GLN A 102 -8.82 6.73 -16.09
CA GLN A 102 -8.39 8.09 -15.74
C GLN A 102 -7.06 8.21 -14.98
N VAL A 103 -6.08 7.31 -15.20
CA VAL A 103 -4.78 7.37 -14.49
C VAL A 103 -3.93 8.60 -14.84
N ASP A 104 -4.32 9.35 -15.87
CA ASP A 104 -3.71 10.62 -16.25
C ASP A 104 -4.22 11.79 -15.38
N GLN A 105 -5.34 11.61 -14.68
CA GLN A 105 -5.92 12.61 -13.80
C GLN A 105 -5.27 12.59 -12.42
N PHE A 106 -5.03 13.79 -11.90
CA PHE A 106 -4.43 14.03 -10.60
C PHE A 106 -4.72 15.48 -10.21
N ASP A 107 -5.00 15.75 -8.93
CA ASP A 107 -5.14 17.10 -8.39
C ASP A 107 -3.81 17.59 -7.77
N PRO A 108 -2.94 18.26 -8.54
CA PRO A 108 -1.64 18.67 -8.04
C PRO A 108 -1.73 19.77 -6.97
N ASP A 109 -2.74 20.63 -7.05
CA ASP A 109 -2.89 21.77 -6.14
C ASP A 109 -3.27 21.28 -4.74
N PHE A 110 -4.11 20.25 -4.64
CA PHE A 110 -4.45 19.61 -3.37
C PHE A 110 -3.22 19.06 -2.63
N PHE A 111 -2.28 18.47 -3.36
CA PHE A 111 -1.03 17.92 -2.80
C PHE A 111 0.12 18.93 -2.73
N GLY A 112 -0.11 20.20 -3.11
CA GLY A 112 0.92 21.24 -3.12
C GLY A 112 2.05 21.00 -4.12
N ILE A 113 1.78 20.25 -5.19
CA ILE A 113 2.72 19.92 -6.26
C ILE A 113 2.52 20.92 -7.41
N ASN A 114 3.61 21.41 -7.99
CA ASN A 114 3.49 22.30 -9.15
C ASN A 114 2.88 21.54 -10.36
N PRO A 115 1.90 22.08 -11.09
CA PRO A 115 1.31 21.40 -12.26
C PRO A 115 2.34 20.93 -13.29
N ARG A 116 3.46 21.66 -13.47
CA ARG A 116 4.54 21.25 -14.39
C ARG A 116 5.32 20.03 -13.88
N GLU A 117 5.47 19.92 -12.56
CA GLU A 117 6.12 18.77 -11.93
C GLU A 117 5.19 17.56 -11.96
N ALA A 118 3.90 17.78 -11.69
CA ALA A 118 2.88 16.73 -11.70
C ALA A 118 2.85 15.97 -13.02
N LEU A 119 3.01 16.65 -14.17
CA LEU A 119 3.07 16.01 -15.50
C LEU A 119 4.19 14.97 -15.64
N ASN A 120 5.29 15.14 -14.90
CA ASN A 120 6.46 14.26 -14.95
C ASN A 120 6.42 13.13 -13.90
N LEU A 121 5.49 13.20 -12.93
CA LEU A 121 5.33 12.14 -11.93
C LEU A 121 4.84 10.84 -12.58
N ASP A 122 5.35 9.71 -12.10
CA ASP A 122 4.82 8.39 -12.50
C ASP A 122 3.34 8.30 -12.05
N PRO A 123 2.40 7.86 -12.92
CA PRO A 123 1.01 7.65 -12.54
C PRO A 123 0.83 6.82 -11.26
N GLN A 124 1.73 5.87 -10.98
CA GLN A 124 1.72 5.11 -9.73
C GLN A 124 1.91 5.98 -8.49
N GLN A 125 2.76 7.01 -8.57
CA GLN A 125 3.00 7.93 -7.46
C GLN A 125 1.79 8.84 -7.22
N ARG A 126 1.17 9.31 -8.30
CA ARG A 126 -0.05 10.13 -8.24
C ARG A 126 -1.21 9.35 -7.60
N LEU A 127 -1.45 8.13 -8.08
CA LEU A 127 -2.47 7.23 -7.52
C LEU A 127 -2.18 6.89 -6.05
N LEU A 128 -0.92 6.67 -5.70
CA LEU A 128 -0.54 6.38 -4.32
C LEU A 128 -0.88 7.55 -3.38
N LEU A 129 -0.65 8.79 -3.80
CA LEU A 129 -0.98 9.98 -2.99
C LEU A 129 -2.49 10.07 -2.73
N GLU A 130 -3.31 9.94 -3.77
CA GLU A 130 -4.77 9.95 -3.65
C GLU A 130 -5.28 8.80 -2.77
N VAL A 131 -4.84 7.57 -3.04
CA VAL A 131 -5.28 6.38 -2.31
C VAL A 131 -4.86 6.42 -0.84
N SER A 132 -3.65 6.93 -0.56
CA SER A 132 -3.18 7.09 0.82
C SER A 132 -4.01 8.13 1.57
N TRP A 133 -4.32 9.25 0.93
CA TRP A 133 -5.18 10.29 1.49
C TRP A 133 -6.57 9.74 1.83
N GLU A 134 -7.20 9.05 0.88
CA GLU A 134 -8.49 8.41 1.07
C GLU A 134 -8.52 7.36 2.18
N ALA A 135 -7.45 6.57 2.31
CA ALA A 135 -7.33 5.59 3.38
C ALA A 135 -7.27 6.29 4.75
N LEU A 136 -6.55 7.41 4.84
CA LEU A 136 -6.47 8.22 6.04
C LEU A 136 -7.81 8.90 6.37
N GLU A 137 -8.51 9.44 5.38
CA GLU A 137 -9.85 10.01 5.58
C GLU A 137 -10.84 8.96 6.12
N ARG A 138 -10.83 7.75 5.55
CA ARG A 138 -11.68 6.65 6.02
C ARG A 138 -11.30 6.15 7.42
N ALA A 139 -10.02 6.26 7.80
CA ALA A 139 -9.57 5.99 9.16
C ALA A 139 -10.03 7.04 10.19
N GLY A 140 -10.47 8.21 9.72
CA GLY A 140 -10.77 9.43 10.49
C GLY A 140 -11.94 9.42 11.45
N ASN A 141 -12.35 8.27 12.01
CA ASN A 141 -13.37 8.18 13.06
C ASN A 141 -12.92 7.47 14.36
N HIS A 142 -11.64 7.07 14.49
CA HIS A 142 -11.14 6.35 15.68
C HIS A 142 -10.17 7.15 16.58
N HIS A 143 -10.21 8.48 16.56
CA HIS A 143 -9.42 9.31 17.47
C HIS A 143 -10.09 9.51 18.82
N SER A 144 -10.28 8.43 19.58
CA SER A 144 -10.47 8.53 21.03
C SER A 144 -9.09 8.70 21.70
N ASN A 145 -8.68 9.95 21.87
CA ASN A 145 -7.86 10.44 22.99
C ASN A 145 -6.44 9.84 23.23
N GLY A 146 -5.75 9.36 22.18
CA GLY A 146 -4.37 8.85 22.27
C GLY A 146 -3.35 9.79 21.61
N GLN A 147 -2.15 9.91 22.19
CA GLN A 147 -1.01 10.65 21.63
C GLN A 147 -0.78 10.33 20.15
N ALA A 148 -0.39 11.33 19.35
CA ALA A 148 -0.06 11.15 17.95
C ALA A 148 1.03 10.06 17.78
N ALA A 149 0.64 8.91 17.24
CA ALA A 149 1.58 7.86 16.88
C ALA A 149 2.47 8.36 15.73
N LYS A 150 3.74 7.94 15.69
CA LYS A 150 4.64 8.25 14.58
C LYS A 150 4.19 7.44 13.35
N PRO A 151 3.71 8.07 12.26
CA PRO A 151 3.27 7.32 11.09
C PRO A 151 4.50 6.70 10.39
N GLY A 152 4.46 5.39 10.18
CA GLY A 152 5.40 4.68 9.31
C GLY A 152 4.73 4.40 7.96
N PHE A 153 5.46 4.57 6.87
CA PHE A 153 4.97 4.31 5.52
C PHE A 153 5.78 3.20 4.87
N ILE A 154 5.11 2.13 4.44
CA ILE A 154 5.73 0.99 3.75
C ILE A 154 5.19 0.96 2.32
N LEU A 155 6.08 1.15 1.35
CA LEU A 155 5.76 1.11 -0.06
C LEU A 155 6.36 -0.09 -0.76
N ARG A 156 5.56 -0.71 -1.62
CA ARG A 156 6.03 -1.70 -2.59
C ARG A 156 5.46 -1.36 -3.96
N SER A 157 6.33 -0.95 -4.87
CA SER A 157 6.01 -0.75 -6.29
C SER A 157 6.88 -1.68 -7.14
N ALA A 158 6.29 -2.29 -8.16
CA ALA A 158 7.04 -3.00 -9.20
C ALA A 158 6.79 -2.29 -10.53
N GLN A 159 7.87 -1.95 -11.25
CA GLN A 159 7.76 -1.39 -12.58
C GLN A 159 7.26 -2.48 -13.54
N PRO A 160 6.15 -2.27 -14.27
CA PRO A 160 5.68 -3.26 -15.22
C PRO A 160 6.63 -3.38 -16.41
N ILE A 161 6.65 -4.56 -17.02
CA ILE A 161 7.49 -4.89 -18.19
C ILE A 161 7.01 -4.15 -19.46
N MET A 162 5.77 -3.64 -19.45
CA MET A 162 5.15 -2.89 -20.55
C MET A 162 5.12 -1.38 -20.27
N PRO A 163 5.19 -0.53 -21.30
CA PRO A 163 5.16 0.92 -21.13
C PRO A 163 3.85 1.38 -20.49
N ILE A 164 3.94 1.99 -19.31
CA ILE A 164 2.85 2.81 -18.76
C ILE A 164 2.79 4.08 -19.62
N CYS A 165 1.65 4.35 -20.24
CA CYS A 165 1.43 5.54 -21.07
C CYS A 165 1.72 6.82 -20.26
N LYS A 166 2.89 7.44 -20.49
CA LYS A 166 3.28 8.75 -19.97
C LYS A 166 2.78 9.87 -20.88
N ARG A 167 1.50 9.90 -21.24
CA ARG A 167 0.97 11.06 -21.98
C ARG A 167 0.75 12.22 -21.03
N GLY A 168 1.75 13.10 -20.94
CA GLY A 168 1.50 14.50 -20.62
C GLY A 168 0.71 15.10 -21.79
N ARG A 169 -0.44 15.70 -21.49
CA ARG A 169 -1.24 16.45 -22.46
C ARG A 169 -0.38 17.62 -22.96
N GLU A 170 0.00 17.62 -24.24
CA GLU A 170 0.58 18.79 -24.89
C GLU A 170 -0.49 19.89 -24.89
N ILE A 171 -0.13 21.04 -24.32
CA ILE A 171 -0.83 22.33 -24.44
C ILE A 171 -0.26 23.10 -25.61
#